data_AF-A0A8J4SR70-F1
#
_entry.id   AF-A0A8J4SR70-F1
#
_cell.length_a   1.000
_cell.length_b   1.000
_cell.length_c   1.000
_cell.angle_alpha   90.00
_cell.angle_beta   90.00
_cell.angle_gamma   90.00
#
_symmetry.space_group_name_H-M   'P 1'
#
loop_
_entity.id
_entity.type
_entity.pdbx_description
1 polymer ?
#
loop_
_entity_poly.entity_id
_entity_poly.type
_entity_poly.pdbx_seq_one_letter_code
_entity_poly.pdbx_strand_id
1 'polypeptide(L)'
;MTSSLSQLYLSALPFQNDLLSKWASIIGPVLREYLVAAYIYNCNSWVREYTKIHDRFFAPIKGSRKLIFIDHPTRLNEYIEPDQQRLPGGTLVLEEDLRVFNNALKLSHKDTKVAIKVGLSYSHLVL
;
A
#
# COMPACT_ATOMS: atom_id res chain seq x y z
N MET A 1 22.66 -13.84 14.04
CA MET A 1 21.73 -14.45 13.06
C MET A 1 20.87 -13.33 12.49
N THR A 2 21.32 -12.73 11.40
CA THR A 2 20.71 -11.54 10.78
C THR A 2 19.77 -11.97 9.68
N SER A 3 18.46 -11.94 9.93
CA SER A 3 17.45 -12.07 8.87
C SER A 3 17.22 -10.69 8.27
N SER A 4 17.81 -10.43 7.11
CA SER A 4 17.56 -9.21 6.34
C SER A 4 16.15 -9.29 5.75
N LEU A 5 15.17 -8.70 6.43
CA LEU A 5 13.86 -8.44 5.85
C LEU A 5 14.04 -7.41 4.73
N SER A 6 14.03 -7.90 3.50
CA SER A 6 14.02 -7.10 2.29
C SER A 6 12.72 -6.29 2.23
N GLN A 7 12.75 -5.08 2.78
CA GLN A 7 11.71 -4.07 2.58
C GLN A 7 11.79 -3.55 1.15
N LEU A 8 10.96 -4.11 0.27
CA LEU A 8 10.75 -3.59 -1.06
C LEU A 8 9.86 -2.34 -0.99
N TYR A 9 10.49 -1.17 -1.04
CA TYR A 9 9.80 0.11 -1.23
C TYR A 9 9.33 0.22 -2.69
N LEU A 10 8.06 -0.09 -2.93
CA LEU A 10 7.41 0.17 -4.21
C LEU A 10 6.71 1.53 -4.15
N SER A 11 7.46 2.60 -4.40
CA SER A 11 6.84 3.86 -4.83
C SER A 11 6.17 3.60 -6.18
N ALA A 12 4.86 3.85 -6.27
CA ALA A 12 4.00 3.54 -7.41
C ALA A 12 4.41 4.28 -8.70
N LEU A 13 5.46 3.80 -9.37
CA LEU A 13 5.66 4.01 -10.80
C LEU A 13 4.74 3.03 -11.55
N PRO A 14 4.11 3.43 -12.67
CA PRO A 14 3.38 2.49 -13.50
C PRO A 14 4.35 1.41 -13.96
N PHE A 15 4.19 0.19 -13.44
CA PHE A 15 4.89 -0.96 -13.99
C PHE A 15 4.41 -1.14 -15.43
N GLN A 16 5.28 -0.83 -16.41
CA GLN A 16 5.06 -1.26 -17.78
C GLN A 16 4.83 -2.78 -17.77
N ASN A 17 3.90 -3.28 -18.59
CA ASN A 17 3.45 -4.67 -18.58
C ASN A 17 4.60 -5.70 -18.66
N ASP A 18 5.67 -5.35 -19.37
CA ASP A 18 6.87 -6.19 -19.50
C ASP A 18 7.64 -6.30 -18.19
N LEU A 19 7.69 -5.24 -17.39
CA LEU A 19 8.34 -5.23 -16.09
C LEU A 19 7.54 -6.08 -15.10
N LEU A 20 6.21 -5.97 -15.09
CA LEU A 20 5.36 -6.80 -14.23
C LEU A 20 5.56 -8.29 -14.52
N SER A 21 5.58 -8.67 -15.80
CA SER A 21 5.78 -10.06 -16.22
C SER A 21 7.15 -10.61 -15.83
N LYS A 22 8.22 -9.79 -15.96
CA LYS A 22 9.58 -10.13 -15.48
C LYS A 22 9.64 -10.29 -13.97
N TRP A 23 8.96 -9.42 -13.22
CA TRP A 23 8.85 -9.55 -11.77
C TRP A 23 8.09 -10.81 -11.36
N ALA A 24 7.02 -11.21 -12.07
CA ALA A 24 6.34 -12.48 -11.81
C ALA A 24 7.26 -13.69 -11.96
N SER A 25 8.06 -13.73 -13.02
CA SER A 25 8.87 -14.92 -13.30
C SER A 25 10.02 -15.06 -12.31
N ILE A 26 10.65 -13.96 -11.91
CA ILE A 26 11.81 -13.97 -11.03
C ILE A 26 11.40 -14.03 -9.57
N ILE A 27 10.46 -13.17 -9.16
CA ILE A 27 10.14 -12.94 -7.74
C ILE A 27 8.91 -13.73 -7.31
N GLY A 28 8.04 -14.13 -8.24
CA GLY A 28 6.85 -14.93 -7.93
C GLY A 28 7.14 -16.24 -7.17
N PRO A 29 8.10 -17.08 -7.59
CA PRO A 29 8.47 -18.30 -6.85
C PRO A 29 8.99 -17.98 -5.45
N VAL A 30 9.87 -16.98 -5.34
CA VAL A 30 10.48 -16.55 -4.07
C VAL A 30 9.40 -16.05 -3.10
N LEU A 31 8.46 -15.22 -3.56
CA LEU A 31 7.38 -14.72 -2.72
C LEU A 31 6.45 -15.86 -2.27
N ARG A 32 6.18 -16.87 -3.11
CA ARG A 32 5.33 -17.98 -2.68
C ARG A 32 5.95 -18.78 -1.54
N GLU A 33 7.26 -19.03 -1.63
CA GLU A 33 7.98 -19.86 -0.68
C GLU A 33 8.38 -19.10 0.60
N TYR A 34 8.88 -17.87 0.46
CA TYR A 34 9.53 -17.15 1.56
C TYR A 34 8.73 -15.97 2.13
N LEU A 35 7.66 -15.52 1.45
CA LEU A 35 6.86 -14.41 2.00
C LEU A 35 6.14 -14.86 3.25
N VAL A 36 6.48 -14.27 4.39
CA VAL A 36 5.77 -14.47 5.67
C VAL A 36 4.59 -13.51 5.77
N ALA A 37 4.85 -12.22 5.56
CA ALA A 37 3.86 -11.16 5.55
C ALA A 37 4.30 -10.00 4.63
N ALA A 38 3.33 -9.31 4.04
CA ALA A 38 3.51 -8.07 3.29
C ALA A 38 2.56 -7.01 3.85
N TYR A 39 3.12 -5.94 4.39
CA TYR A 39 2.37 -4.80 4.92
C TYR A 39 2.20 -3.76 3.83
N ILE A 40 0.96 -3.51 3.43
CA ILE A 40 0.61 -2.58 2.35
C ILE A 40 0.05 -1.33 3.00
N TYR A 41 0.85 -0.27 3.05
CA TYR A 41 0.47 1.04 3.55
C TYR A 41 0.15 2.00 2.39
N ASN A 42 -0.82 2.89 2.60
CA ASN A 42 -1.22 3.93 1.62
C ASN A 42 -1.63 3.37 0.24
N CYS A 43 -2.37 2.26 0.23
CA CYS A 43 -2.92 1.70 -1.01
C CYS A 43 -4.01 2.61 -1.59
N ASN A 44 -3.74 3.23 -2.73
CA ASN A 44 -4.67 4.17 -3.36
C ASN A 44 -5.61 3.49 -4.38
N SER A 45 -6.58 4.26 -4.87
CA SER A 45 -7.57 3.77 -5.86
C SER A 45 -6.93 3.30 -7.17
N TRP A 46 -5.82 3.90 -7.59
CA TRP A 46 -5.12 3.50 -8.80
C TRP A 46 -4.52 2.11 -8.65
N VAL A 47 -3.85 1.82 -7.52
CA VAL A 47 -3.31 0.47 -7.23
C VAL A 47 -4.44 -0.55 -7.18
N ARG A 48 -5.57 -0.22 -6.55
CA ARG A 48 -6.76 -1.08 -6.53
C ARG A 48 -7.25 -1.41 -7.95
N GLU A 49 -7.35 -0.41 -8.82
CA GLU A 49 -7.80 -0.63 -10.20
C GLU A 49 -6.76 -1.41 -11.02
N TYR A 50 -5.48 -1.10 -10.84
CA TYR A 50 -4.38 -1.85 -11.44
C TYR A 50 -4.45 -3.34 -11.10
N THR A 51 -4.68 -3.70 -9.83
CA THR A 51 -4.82 -5.11 -9.44
C THR A 51 -6.02 -5.80 -10.09
N LYS A 52 -7.10 -5.08 -10.40
CA LYS A 52 -8.25 -5.64 -11.12
C LYS A 52 -7.93 -5.88 -12.60
N ILE A 53 -7.28 -4.91 -13.25
CA ILE A 53 -6.88 -5.02 -14.66
C ILE A 53 -5.93 -6.21 -14.85
N HIS A 54 -5.08 -6.46 -13.85
CA HIS A 54 -4.11 -7.56 -13.84
C HIS A 54 -4.53 -8.73 -12.94
N ASP A 55 -5.83 -9.05 -12.86
CA ASP A 55 -6.36 -10.08 -11.93
C ASP A 55 -5.69 -11.45 -12.12
N ARG A 56 -5.41 -11.87 -13.36
CA ARG A 56 -4.72 -13.14 -13.63
C ARG A 56 -3.33 -13.22 -12.98
N PHE A 57 -2.62 -12.10 -12.95
CA PHE A 57 -1.30 -12.02 -12.32
C PHE A 57 -1.41 -12.08 -10.79
N PHE A 58 -2.40 -11.38 -10.21
CA PHE A 58 -2.57 -11.28 -8.76
C PHE A 58 -3.41 -12.42 -8.16
N ALA A 59 -4.05 -13.26 -8.97
CA ALA A 59 -4.88 -14.38 -8.52
C ALA A 59 -4.21 -15.28 -7.46
N PRO A 60 -2.91 -15.64 -7.56
CA PRO A 60 -2.26 -16.50 -6.56
C PRO A 60 -2.11 -15.87 -5.17
N ILE A 61 -2.19 -14.54 -5.06
CA ILE A 61 -2.06 -13.82 -3.79
C ILE A 61 -3.40 -13.20 -3.33
N LYS A 62 -4.44 -13.26 -4.17
CA LYS A 62 -5.76 -12.72 -3.87
C LYS A 62 -6.38 -13.45 -2.67
N GLY A 63 -6.76 -12.69 -1.65
CA GLY A 63 -7.30 -13.26 -0.40
C GLY A 63 -6.27 -13.91 0.52
N SER A 64 -4.96 -13.82 0.20
CA SER A 64 -3.91 -14.32 1.07
C SER A 64 -3.88 -13.55 2.39
N ARG A 65 -3.88 -14.29 3.52
CA ARG A 65 -3.71 -13.71 4.87
C ARG A 65 -2.34 -13.08 5.08
N LYS A 66 -1.38 -13.36 4.19
CA LYS A 66 -0.04 -12.75 4.20
C LYS A 66 -0.08 -11.28 3.76
N LEU A 67 -1.11 -10.86 3.02
CA LEU A 67 -1.25 -9.46 2.60
C LEU A 67 -2.06 -8.69 3.64
N ILE A 68 -1.40 -7.76 4.33
CA ILE A 68 -1.97 -7.01 5.43
C ILE A 68 -2.06 -5.55 5.01
N PHE A 69 -3.29 -5.07 4.83
CA PHE A 69 -3.54 -3.67 4.51
C PHE A 69 -3.53 -2.84 5.80
N ILE A 70 -2.66 -1.84 5.82
CA ILE A 70 -2.47 -0.90 6.91
C ILE A 70 -3.23 0.38 6.56
N ASP A 71 -4.24 0.67 7.37
CA ASP A 71 -5.13 1.83 7.30
C ASP A 71 -4.53 3.07 7.96
N HIS A 72 -3.75 2.89 9.03
CA HIS A 72 -3.04 3.97 9.71
C HIS A 72 -1.60 3.54 10.06
N PRO A 73 -0.59 4.41 9.94
CA PRO A 73 0.80 3.98 10.14
C PRO A 73 1.07 3.50 11.57
N THR A 74 0.34 3.99 12.57
CA THR A 74 0.44 3.47 13.95
C THR A 74 0.05 2.00 14.08
N ARG A 75 -0.76 1.46 13.16
CA ARG A 75 -1.12 0.04 13.16
C ARG A 75 0.06 -0.86 12.75
N LEU A 76 1.13 -0.33 12.14
CA LEU A 76 2.38 -1.10 11.98
C LEU A 76 2.92 -1.58 13.33
N ASN A 77 2.66 -0.85 14.42
CA ASN A 77 3.13 -1.21 15.76
C ASN A 77 2.59 -2.57 16.24
N GLU A 78 1.49 -3.06 15.67
CA GLU A 78 0.95 -4.40 15.96
C GLU A 78 1.82 -5.53 15.38
N TYR A 79 2.67 -5.21 14.42
CA TYR A 79 3.42 -6.19 13.63
C TYR A 79 4.94 -5.99 13.65
N ILE A 80 5.40 -4.75 13.86
CA ILE A 80 6.80 -4.36 13.81
C ILE A 80 7.07 -3.41 14.97
N GLU A 81 8.10 -3.71 15.78
CA GLU A 81 8.51 -2.84 16.89
C GLU A 81 8.84 -1.43 16.37
N PRO A 82 8.44 -0.35 17.09
CA PRO A 82 8.57 1.03 16.57
C PRO A 82 9.98 1.43 16.14
N ASP A 83 11.00 0.93 16.83
CA ASP A 83 12.42 1.15 16.56
C ASP A 83 12.94 0.38 15.33
N GLN A 84 12.23 -0.66 14.91
CA GLN A 84 12.51 -1.45 13.70
C GLN A 84 11.77 -0.92 12.47
N GLN A 85 10.83 0.00 12.63
CA GLN A 85 10.12 0.62 11.53
C GLN A 85 11.04 1.61 10.79
N ARG A 86 11.08 1.50 9.46
CA ARG A 86 11.95 2.30 8.58
C ARG A 86 11.17 3.08 7.54
N LEU A 87 9.95 3.52 7.87
CA LEU A 87 9.13 4.32 6.95
C LEU A 87 9.90 5.59 6.52
N PRO A 88 9.86 5.96 5.22
CA PRO A 88 10.50 7.18 4.75
C PRO A 88 9.96 8.40 5.51
N GLY A 89 10.81 9.37 5.82
CA GLY A 89 10.40 10.58 6.56
C GLY A 89 9.22 11.30 5.89
N GLY A 90 9.22 11.37 4.55
CA GLY A 90 8.11 11.95 3.78
C GLY A 90 6.78 11.21 3.95
N THR A 91 6.76 9.95 4.39
CA THR A 91 5.53 9.20 4.70
C THR A 91 4.98 9.55 6.08
N LEU A 92 5.84 9.87 7.05
CA LEU A 92 5.43 10.27 8.40
C LEU A 92 4.87 11.71 8.41
N VAL A 93 5.49 12.59 7.62
CA VAL A 93 5.01 13.97 7.39
C VAL A 93 3.59 14.01 6.82
N LEU A 94 3.13 12.93 6.16
CA LEU A 94 1.76 12.85 5.63
C LEU A 94 0.68 12.83 6.72
N GLU A 95 1.03 12.57 7.97
CA GLU A 95 0.08 12.48 9.09
C GLU A 95 0.22 13.66 10.07
N GLU A 96 1.15 14.59 9.83
CA GLU A 96 1.37 15.76 10.68
C GLU A 96 0.44 16.92 10.28
N ASP A 97 -0.09 17.63 11.28
CA ASP A 97 -0.89 18.87 11.13
C ASP A 97 -2.06 18.79 10.13
N LEU A 98 -2.70 17.62 10.05
CA LEU A 98 -3.80 17.40 9.12
C LEU A 98 -5.10 18.05 9.59
N ARG A 99 -5.71 18.84 8.70
CA ARG A 99 -7.12 19.19 8.81
C ARG A 99 -7.99 18.12 8.16
N VAL A 100 -8.87 17.51 8.94
CA VAL A 100 -9.73 16.41 8.49
C VAL A 100 -11.17 16.88 8.28
N PHE A 101 -11.69 16.67 7.08
CA PHE A 101 -13.09 16.87 6.73
C PHE A 101 -13.76 15.52 6.52
N ASN A 102 -14.61 15.13 7.46
CA ASN A 102 -15.33 13.86 7.40
C ASN A 102 -16.62 13.99 6.57
N ASN A 103 -17.14 12.85 6.12
CA ASN A 103 -18.42 12.74 5.42
C ASN A 103 -18.51 13.54 4.10
N ALA A 104 -17.37 13.78 3.44
CA ALA A 104 -17.38 14.37 2.11
C ALA A 104 -17.87 13.37 1.06
N LEU A 105 -18.28 13.86 -0.11
CA LEU A 105 -18.77 13.03 -1.21
C LEU A 105 -17.84 13.18 -2.41
N LYS A 106 -17.22 12.08 -2.85
CA LYS A 106 -16.50 12.03 -4.11
C LYS A 106 -17.51 11.77 -5.23
N LEU A 107 -17.77 12.80 -6.01
CA LEU A 107 -18.66 12.72 -7.18
C LEU A 107 -17.97 11.94 -8.30
N SER A 108 -18.60 10.86 -8.75
CA SER A 108 -18.16 10.05 -9.89
C SER A 108 -19.37 9.32 -10.49
N HIS A 109 -19.18 8.30 -11.32
CA HIS A 109 -20.29 7.46 -11.79
C HIS A 109 -21.05 6.79 -10.62
N LYS A 110 -20.36 6.58 -9.48
CA LYS A 110 -21.00 6.18 -8.22
C LYS A 110 -20.48 7.06 -7.10
N ASP A 111 -21.38 7.79 -6.45
CA ASP A 111 -21.04 8.60 -5.30
C ASP A 111 -20.45 7.74 -4.19
N THR A 112 -19.30 8.17 -3.67
CA THR A 112 -18.58 7.46 -2.62
C THR A 112 -18.32 8.43 -1.48
N LYS A 113 -18.71 8.04 -0.27
CA LYS A 113 -18.42 8.79 0.95
C LYS A 113 -16.94 8.68 1.26
N VAL A 114 -16.28 9.82 1.53
CA VAL A 114 -14.84 9.91 1.77
C VAL A 114 -14.53 10.85 2.93
N ALA A 115 -13.32 10.74 3.46
CA ALA A 115 -12.72 11.78 4.27
C ALA A 115 -11.66 12.53 3.44
N ILE A 116 -11.57 13.85 3.63
CA ILE A 116 -10.55 14.69 3.01
C ILE A 116 -9.56 15.10 4.10
N LYS A 117 -8.31 14.66 3.96
CA LYS A 117 -7.18 15.10 4.81
C LYS A 117 -6.39 16.15 4.04
N VAL A 118 -6.24 17.35 4.62
CA VAL A 118 -5.49 18.47 4.04
C VAL A 118 -4.31 18.79 4.95
N GLY A 119 -3.10 18.61 4.44
CA GLY A 119 -1.86 19.06 5.07
C GLY A 119 -1.34 20.34 4.41
N LEU A 120 -0.24 20.89 4.93
CA LEU A 120 0.31 22.18 4.49
C LEU A 120 0.84 22.17 3.04
N SER A 121 1.21 21.00 2.51
CA SER A 121 1.80 20.87 1.16
C SER A 121 1.11 19.84 0.26
N TYR A 122 0.05 19.19 0.74
CA TYR A 122 -0.63 18.11 0.03
C TYR A 122 -2.06 17.92 0.52
N SER A 123 -2.90 17.28 -0.30
CA SER A 123 -4.22 16.80 0.11
C SER A 123 -4.40 15.36 -0.33
N HIS A 124 -4.95 14.52 0.55
CA HIS A 124 -5.25 13.13 0.26
C HIS A 124 -6.71 12.80 0.59
N LEU A 125 -7.37 12.11 -0.35
CA LEU A 125 -8.71 11.55 -0.17
C LEU A 125 -8.58 10.15 0.42
N VAL A 126 -9.26 9.92 1.54
CA VAL A 126 -9.36 8.62 2.19
C VAL A 126 -10.73 8.03 1.86
N LEU A 127 -10.73 6.86 1.20
CA LEU A 127 -11.92 6.08 0.86
C LEU A 127 -12.41 5.24 2.05
#